data_AF-A0A3N7H0Z8-F1
#
_entry.id   AF-A0A3N7H0Z8-F1
#
_cell.length_a   1.000
_cell.length_b   1.000
_cell.length_c   1.000
_cell.angle_alpha   90.00
_cell.angle_beta   90.00
_cell.angle_gamma   90.00
#
_symmetry.space_group_name_H-M   'P 1'
#
loop_
_entity.id
_entity.type
_entity.pdbx_description
1 polymer ?
#
loop_
_entity_poly.entity_id
_entity_poly.type
_entity_poly.pdbx_seq_one_letter_code
_entity_poly.pdbx_strand_id
1 'polypeptide(L)'
;MEVQKIMTGVLLLLLLSWAVAVAADVDCTTLAGFLTACSTFITYGTPDPLPGSPCCDSMMSLNVIAESGNNRRSICQCLMGLIKHL
;
A
#
# COMPACT_ATOMS: atom_id res chain seq x y z
N MET A 1 7.63 -49.91 -5.06
CA MET A 1 7.52 -48.85 -6.11
C MET A 1 6.50 -47.76 -5.73
N GLU A 2 5.39 -48.12 -5.09
CA GLU A 2 4.33 -47.19 -4.66
C GLU A 2 4.79 -46.18 -3.60
N VAL A 3 5.53 -46.63 -2.59
CA VAL A 3 6.01 -45.78 -1.47
C VAL A 3 6.98 -44.69 -1.94
N GLN A 4 7.80 -44.96 -2.96
CA GLN A 4 8.71 -43.95 -3.52
C GLN A 4 7.94 -42.82 -4.21
N LYS A 5 6.87 -43.14 -4.97
CA LYS A 5 6.05 -42.11 -5.63
C LYS A 5 5.38 -41.18 -4.62
N ILE A 6 4.92 -41.72 -3.50
CA ILE A 6 4.27 -40.95 -2.41
C ILE A 6 5.29 -40.01 -1.76
N MET A 7 6.49 -40.50 -1.46
CA MET A 7 7.54 -39.70 -0.81
C MET A 7 7.99 -38.52 -1.68
N THR A 8 8.13 -38.70 -2.99
CA THR A 8 8.47 -37.59 -3.90
C THR A 8 7.34 -36.57 -4.00
N GLY A 9 6.09 -37.02 -3.98
CA GLY A 9 4.92 -36.13 -4.00
C GLY A 9 4.79 -35.28 -2.74
N VAL A 10 5.00 -35.87 -1.56
CA VAL A 10 4.99 -35.16 -0.27
C VAL A 10 6.12 -34.14 -0.19
N LEU A 11 7.32 -34.49 -0.67
CA LEU A 11 8.46 -33.57 -0.72
C LEU A 11 8.19 -32.38 -1.64
N LEU A 12 7.57 -32.59 -2.82
CA LEU A 12 7.16 -31.50 -3.70
C LEU A 12 6.11 -30.59 -3.07
N LEU A 13 5.11 -31.14 -2.37
CA LEU A 13 4.06 -30.38 -1.69
C LEU A 13 4.61 -29.51 -0.55
N LEU A 14 5.58 -30.02 0.21
CA LEU A 14 6.29 -29.27 1.25
C LEU A 14 7.16 -28.15 0.67
N LEU A 15 7.76 -28.37 -0.52
CA LEU A 15 8.52 -27.36 -1.25
C LEU A 15 7.64 -26.33 -1.97
N LEU A 16 6.32 -26.48 -2.01
CA LEU A 16 5.40 -25.49 -2.60
C LEU A 16 4.70 -24.65 -1.52
N SER A 17 4.79 -25.04 -0.24
CA SER A 17 4.07 -24.40 0.87
C SER A 17 4.68 -23.07 1.34
N TRP A 18 5.94 -22.80 0.99
CA TRP A 18 6.65 -21.56 1.31
C TRP A 18 6.43 -20.41 0.32
N ALA A 19 5.56 -20.58 -0.68
CA ALA A 19 5.24 -19.52 -1.64
C ALA A 19 4.42 -18.42 -0.94
N VAL A 20 5.10 -17.56 -0.20
CA VAL A 20 4.52 -16.34 0.35
C VAL A 20 4.31 -15.40 -0.82
N ALA A 21 3.05 -15.22 -1.23
CA ALA A 21 2.68 -14.16 -2.15
C ALA A 21 2.91 -12.82 -1.43
N VAL A 22 4.06 -12.19 -1.66
CA VAL A 22 4.30 -10.82 -1.24
C VAL A 22 3.49 -9.93 -2.17
N ALA A 23 2.28 -9.57 -1.75
CA ALA A 23 1.59 -8.45 -2.36
C ALA A 23 2.44 -7.20 -2.08
N ALA A 24 2.97 -6.59 -3.14
CA ALA A 24 3.62 -5.29 -3.06
C ALA A 24 2.53 -4.25 -2.79
N ASP A 25 2.20 -4.12 -1.52
CA ASP A 25 1.22 -3.17 -1.04
C ASP A 25 1.89 -1.79 -0.83
N VAL A 26 1.10 -0.71 -0.91
CA VAL A 26 1.60 0.64 -0.66
C VAL A 26 1.92 0.77 0.81
N ASP A 27 3.21 0.87 1.12
CA ASP A 27 3.65 1.12 2.50
C ASP A 27 3.25 2.54 2.96
N CYS A 28 2.88 2.68 4.24
CA CYS A 28 2.41 3.95 4.80
C CYS A 28 3.44 5.08 4.72
N THR A 29 4.74 4.78 4.62
CA THR A 29 5.79 5.77 4.36
C THR A 29 5.62 6.45 3.00
N THR A 30 5.21 5.69 1.98
CA THR A 30 4.93 6.22 0.64
C THR A 30 3.74 7.17 0.68
N LEU A 31 2.66 6.76 1.35
CA LEU A 31 1.49 7.64 1.56
C LEU A 31 1.86 8.92 2.33
N ALA A 32 2.65 8.81 3.40
CA ALA A 32 3.10 9.96 4.17
C ALA A 32 3.91 10.93 3.31
N GLY A 33 4.75 10.42 2.40
CA GLY A 33 5.46 11.21 1.41
C GLY A 33 4.52 12.06 0.55
N PHE A 34 3.44 11.48 0.04
CA PHE A 34 2.42 12.22 -0.72
C PHE A 34 1.72 13.30 0.13
N LEU A 35 1.36 12.96 1.38
CA LEU A 35 0.65 13.88 2.27
C LEU A 35 1.53 15.03 2.78
N THR A 36 2.86 14.88 2.76
CA THR A 36 3.80 15.91 3.22
C THR A 36 3.63 17.20 2.42
N ALA A 37 3.36 17.10 1.12
CA ALA A 37 3.08 18.24 0.24
C ALA A 37 1.79 19.01 0.62
N CYS A 38 0.89 18.38 1.36
CA CYS A 38 -0.38 18.96 1.81
C CYS A 38 -0.36 19.40 3.28
N SER A 39 0.76 19.20 4.00
CA SER A 39 0.85 19.40 5.46
C SER A 39 0.35 20.77 5.95
N THR A 40 0.68 21.85 5.25
CA THR A 40 0.19 23.21 5.58
C THR A 40 -1.33 23.29 5.54
N PHE A 41 -1.94 22.81 4.46
CA PHE A 41 -3.40 22.80 4.32
C PHE A 41 -4.06 21.87 5.35
N ILE A 42 -3.51 20.68 5.58
CA ILE A 42 -4.01 19.74 6.58
C ILE A 42 -3.96 20.33 7.99
N THR A 43 -2.86 21.03 8.33
CA THR A 43 -2.63 21.55 9.68
C THR A 43 -3.41 22.83 9.96
N TYR A 44 -3.43 23.75 8.99
CA TYR A 44 -3.94 25.11 9.19
C TYR A 44 -5.25 25.38 8.44
N GLY A 45 -5.71 24.45 7.61
CA GLY A 45 -6.91 24.59 6.78
C GLY A 45 -6.79 25.58 5.62
N THR A 46 -5.65 26.27 5.48
CA THR A 46 -5.43 27.31 4.45
C THR A 46 -3.96 27.41 4.05
N PRO A 47 -3.65 27.97 2.86
CA PRO A 47 -4.58 28.25 1.76
C PRO A 47 -5.07 26.95 1.11
N ASP A 48 -6.23 27.01 0.44
CA ASP A 48 -6.74 25.89 -0.32
C ASP A 48 -5.75 25.49 -1.44
N PRO A 49 -5.42 24.20 -1.60
CA PRO A 49 -4.58 23.75 -2.68
C PRO A 49 -5.32 23.89 -4.02
N LEU A 50 -4.66 24.54 -4.98
CA LEU A 50 -5.16 24.74 -6.34
C LEU A 50 -4.55 23.72 -7.31
N PRO A 51 -5.18 23.45 -8.47
CA PRO A 51 -4.58 22.63 -9.52
C PRO A 51 -3.17 23.14 -9.91
N GLY A 52 -2.21 22.22 -10.04
CA GLY A 52 -0.79 22.55 -10.28
C GLY A 52 0.00 22.94 -9.03
N SER A 53 -0.62 22.95 -7.85
CA SER A 53 0.11 23.04 -6.59
C SER A 53 0.76 21.69 -6.24
N PRO A 54 1.88 21.69 -5.49
CA PRO A 54 2.54 20.44 -5.09
C PRO A 54 1.62 19.45 -4.35
N CYS A 55 0.68 19.96 -3.55
CA CYS A 55 -0.31 19.12 -2.86
C CYS A 55 -1.25 18.43 -3.86
N CYS A 56 -1.88 19.19 -4.77
CA CYS A 56 -2.79 18.62 -5.76
C CYS A 56 -2.08 17.63 -6.70
N ASP A 57 -0.87 17.94 -7.16
CA ASP A 57 -0.11 17.07 -8.05
C ASP A 57 0.31 15.76 -7.35
N SER A 58 0.64 15.85 -6.07
CA SER A 58 0.91 14.68 -5.22
C SER A 58 -0.34 13.82 -5.04
N MET A 59 -1.49 14.44 -4.77
CA MET A 59 -2.75 13.71 -4.60
C MET A 59 -3.26 13.09 -5.91
N MET A 60 -3.02 13.74 -7.05
CA MET A 60 -3.30 13.19 -8.38
C MET A 60 -2.44 11.94 -8.63
N SER A 61 -1.16 12.01 -8.28
CA SER A 61 -0.24 10.86 -8.37
C SER A 61 -0.66 9.72 -7.45
N LEU A 62 -1.07 10.03 -6.21
CA LEU A 62 -1.60 9.05 -5.28
C LEU A 62 -2.89 8.38 -5.81
N ASN A 63 -3.75 9.13 -6.50
CA ASN A 63 -4.97 8.59 -7.09
C ASN A 63 -4.69 7.53 -8.17
N VAL A 64 -3.64 7.71 -8.98
CA VAL A 64 -3.20 6.69 -9.94
C VAL A 64 -2.76 5.41 -9.23
N ILE A 65 -2.06 5.54 -8.10
CA ILE A 65 -1.62 4.38 -7.29
C ILE A 65 -2.82 3.68 -6.64
N ALA A 66 -3.83 4.45 -6.21
CA ALA A 66 -5.03 3.96 -5.57
C ALA A 66 -6.03 3.26 -6.51
N GLU A 67 -5.76 3.24 -7.82
CA GLU A 67 -6.63 2.59 -8.83
C GLU A 67 -6.72 1.07 -8.61
N SER A 68 -5.68 0.46 -8.03
CA SER A 68 -5.75 -0.95 -7.62
C SER A 68 -6.51 -1.12 -6.30
N GLY A 69 -7.42 -2.10 -6.25
CA GLY A 69 -8.27 -2.33 -5.06
C GLY A 69 -7.48 -2.67 -3.79
N ASN A 70 -6.34 -3.37 -3.93
CA ASN A 70 -5.44 -3.68 -2.81
C ASN A 70 -4.77 -2.41 -2.27
N ASN A 71 -4.21 -1.58 -3.16
CA ASN A 71 -3.58 -0.32 -2.78
C ASN A 71 -4.57 0.61 -2.09
N ARG A 72 -5.81 0.70 -2.58
CA ARG A 72 -6.84 1.53 -1.97
C ARG A 72 -7.16 1.13 -0.54
N ARG A 73 -7.26 -0.19 -0.27
CA ARG A 73 -7.52 -0.71 1.08
C ARG A 73 -6.41 -0.31 2.03
N SER A 74 -5.17 -0.38 1.60
CA SER A 74 -4.02 -0.15 2.46
C SER A 74 -3.71 1.32 2.64
N ILE A 75 -3.88 2.16 1.61
CA ILE A 75 -3.91 3.62 1.75
C ILE A 75 -4.93 4.02 2.82
N CYS A 76 -6.14 3.44 2.80
CA CYS A 76 -7.16 3.71 3.81
C CYS A 76 -6.70 3.32 5.22
N GLN A 77 -6.09 2.13 5.37
CA GLN A 77 -5.54 1.69 6.67
C GLN A 77 -4.44 2.63 7.18
N CYS A 78 -3.55 3.09 6.31
CA CYS A 78 -2.52 4.05 6.65
C CYS A 78 -3.12 5.42 7.06
N LEU A 79 -4.14 5.92 6.35
CA LEU A 79 -4.85 7.16 6.72
C LEU A 79 -5.50 7.04 8.11
N MET A 80 -6.16 5.92 8.40
CA MET A 80 -6.74 5.67 9.73
C MET A 80 -5.67 5.67 10.83
N GLY A 81 -4.48 5.13 10.54
CA GLY A 81 -3.34 5.18 11.45
C GLY A 81 -2.89 6.62 11.71
N LEU A 82 -2.71 7.40 10.65
CA LEU A 82 -2.29 8.81 10.74
C LEU A 82 -3.28 9.66 11.54
N ILE A 83 -4.59 9.52 11.28
CA ILE A 83 -5.64 10.29 11.98
C ILE A 83 -5.68 9.96 13.48
N LYS A 84 -5.40 8.71 13.88
CA LYS A 84 -5.37 8.34 15.30
C LYS A 84 -4.17 8.91 16.07
N HIS A 85 -3.18 9.44 15.36
CA HIS A 85 -1.96 10.02 15.93
C HIS A 85 -1.88 11.54 15.76
N LEU A 86 -2.89 12.15 15.12
CA LEU A 86 -3.16 13.59 15.09
C LEU A 86 -4.03 13.99 16.28
#